data_AF-R7U2I3-F1
#
_entry.id   AF-R7U2I3-F1
#
_cell.length_a   1.000
_cell.length_b   1.000
_cell.length_c   1.000
_cell.angle_alpha   90.00
_cell.angle_beta   90.00
_cell.angle_gamma   90.00
#
_symmetry.space_group_name_H-M   'P 1'
#
loop_
_entity.id
_entity.type
_entity.pdbx_description
1 polymer ?
#
loop_
_entity_poly.entity_id
_entity_poly.type
_entity_poly.pdbx_seq_one_letter_code
_entity_poly.pdbx_strand_id
1 'polypeptide(L)'
;MGETGCGKTRLIKFMCDLSCPPGIKLRNMILAKVHGGTTEANLKKAVRDAIKTAKRNQDEHGAYISTVLFFDEANTTEAVGFIKKILCDRQIDGKPIPSGIGLGIIAACNPYRKHSDKMIHRLERAGLGYRVRASETEDTFGMLNATTIQGLTITYVSLEY
;
A
#
# COMPACT_ATOMS: atom_id res chain seq x y z
N MET A 1 -9.55 4.80 -1.04
CA MET A 1 -9.58 4.09 -2.34
C MET A 1 -9.98 5.06 -3.44
N GLY A 2 -9.50 4.84 -4.64
CA GLY A 2 -9.79 5.67 -5.79
C GLY A 2 -9.17 5.01 -7.00
N GLU A 3 -9.61 5.36 -8.19
CA GLU A 3 -9.05 4.79 -9.41
C GLU A 3 -7.57 5.17 -9.56
N THR A 4 -6.80 4.37 -10.30
CA THR A 4 -5.49 4.81 -10.79
C THR A 4 -5.69 6.14 -11.52
N GLY A 5 -4.89 7.15 -11.20
CA GLY A 5 -5.04 8.51 -11.74
C GLY A 5 -5.89 9.48 -10.91
N CYS A 6 -6.53 9.06 -9.81
CA CYS A 6 -7.31 9.99 -8.95
C CYS A 6 -6.45 10.83 -7.97
N GLY A 7 -5.14 10.90 -8.18
CA GLY A 7 -4.25 11.81 -7.44
C GLY A 7 -3.84 11.37 -6.02
N LYS A 8 -4.15 10.16 -5.54
CA LYS A 8 -3.82 9.69 -4.17
C LYS A 8 -2.36 9.92 -3.79
N THR A 9 -1.44 9.43 -4.62
CA THR A 9 0.00 9.54 -4.42
C THR A 9 0.44 11.01 -4.40
N ARG A 10 -0.20 11.86 -5.21
CA ARG A 10 0.10 13.29 -5.27
C ARG A 10 -0.43 14.06 -4.07
N LEU A 11 -1.61 13.70 -3.57
CA LEU A 11 -2.18 14.27 -2.34
C LEU A 11 -1.33 13.92 -1.12
N ILE A 12 -0.96 12.64 -0.96
CA ILE A 12 -0.09 12.21 0.16
C ILE A 12 1.26 12.92 0.09
N LYS A 13 1.88 12.96 -1.10
CA LYS A 13 3.13 13.69 -1.31
C LYS A 13 2.99 15.17 -0.94
N PHE A 14 1.91 15.83 -1.36
CA PHE A 14 1.65 17.22 -1.02
C PHE A 14 1.51 17.43 0.50
N MET A 15 0.81 16.55 1.21
CA MET A 15 0.70 16.61 2.68
C MET A 15 2.06 16.43 3.37
N CYS A 16 2.89 15.52 2.87
CA CYS A 16 4.27 15.34 3.34
C CYS A 16 5.10 16.61 3.09
N ASP A 17 5.04 17.19 1.90
CA ASP A 17 5.76 18.41 1.56
C ASP A 17 5.33 19.60 2.45
N LEU A 18 4.04 19.72 2.80
CA LEU A 18 3.53 20.74 3.73
C LEU A 18 4.01 20.57 5.17
N SER A 19 4.34 19.34 5.56
CA SER A 19 4.86 19.02 6.90
C SER A 19 6.36 19.29 7.04
N CYS A 20 7.02 19.73 5.96
CA CYS A 20 8.43 20.09 5.98
C CYS A 20 8.62 21.48 6.64
N PRO A 21 9.72 21.70 7.38
CA PRO A 21 10.06 23.02 7.87
C PRO A 21 10.20 24.04 6.72
N PRO A 22 9.88 25.33 6.95
CA PRO A 22 10.04 26.37 5.94
C PRO A 22 11.45 26.38 5.34
N GLY A 23 11.54 26.33 4.01
CA GLY A 23 12.81 26.35 3.28
C GLY A 23 13.58 25.03 3.23
N ILE A 24 13.08 23.96 3.86
CA ILE A 24 13.74 22.65 3.87
C ILE A 24 12.95 21.66 2.99
N LYS A 25 13.66 20.98 2.08
CA LYS A 25 13.11 19.84 1.35
C LYS A 25 13.52 18.55 2.05
N LEU A 26 12.57 17.86 2.68
CA LEU A 26 12.82 16.59 3.34
C LEU A 26 12.31 15.42 2.51
N ARG A 27 13.09 14.33 2.50
CA ARG A 27 12.54 13.03 2.11
C ARG A 27 11.74 12.50 3.31
N ASN A 28 10.46 12.78 3.35
CA ASN A 28 9.55 12.32 4.39
C ASN A 28 8.38 11.46 3.84
N MET A 29 8.51 10.99 2.61
CA MET A 29 7.63 9.98 2.03
C MET A 29 8.46 8.85 1.41
N ILE A 30 8.15 7.61 1.79
CA ILE A 30 8.66 6.38 1.19
C ILE A 30 7.50 5.74 0.43
N LEU A 31 7.54 5.82 -0.90
CA LEU A 31 6.54 5.20 -1.77
C LEU A 31 6.95 3.77 -2.12
N ALA A 32 6.17 2.78 -1.70
CA ALA A 32 6.29 1.39 -2.10
C ALA A 32 5.20 1.06 -3.12
N LYS A 33 5.58 0.95 -4.39
CA LYS A 33 4.68 0.51 -5.47
C LYS A 33 4.58 -1.01 -5.45
N VAL A 34 3.48 -1.52 -4.94
CA VAL A 34 3.23 -2.97 -4.86
C VAL A 34 2.73 -3.47 -6.21
N HIS A 35 3.15 -4.67 -6.59
CA HIS A 35 2.73 -5.38 -7.80
C HIS A 35 2.84 -6.90 -7.57
N GLY A 36 2.40 -7.73 -8.53
CA GLY A 36 2.38 -9.20 -8.39
C GLY A 36 3.74 -9.84 -8.06
N GLY A 37 4.85 -9.18 -8.41
CA GLY A 37 6.20 -9.62 -8.11
C GLY A 37 6.80 -9.06 -6.81
N THR A 38 6.04 -8.26 -6.06
CA THR A 38 6.51 -7.71 -4.78
C THR A 38 6.55 -8.81 -3.72
N THR A 39 7.72 -9.07 -3.14
CA THR A 39 7.92 -10.10 -2.10
C THR A 39 7.91 -9.50 -0.70
N GLU A 40 7.79 -10.33 0.34
CA GLU A 40 7.98 -9.89 1.73
C GLU A 40 9.35 -9.21 1.95
N ALA A 41 10.40 -9.66 1.26
CA ALA A 41 11.73 -9.05 1.37
C ALA A 41 11.74 -7.60 0.85
N ASN A 42 11.00 -7.32 -0.23
CA ASN A 42 10.84 -5.95 -0.74
C ASN A 42 10.09 -5.08 0.27
N LEU A 43 9.01 -5.60 0.86
CA LEU A 43 8.23 -4.88 1.88
C LEU A 43 9.06 -4.61 3.13
N LYS A 44 9.81 -5.59 3.63
CA LYS A 44 10.74 -5.43 4.76
C LYS A 44 11.78 -4.34 4.48
N LYS A 45 12.35 -4.31 3.27
CA LYS A 45 13.28 -3.26 2.86
C LYS A 45 12.63 -1.87 2.91
N ALA A 46 11.41 -1.74 2.42
CA ALA A 46 10.67 -0.46 2.47
C ALA A 46 10.39 -0.01 3.91
N VAL A 47 9.97 -0.92 4.79
CA VAL A 47 9.74 -0.62 6.23
C VAL A 47 11.04 -0.17 6.90
N ARG A 48 12.16 -0.87 6.67
CA ARG A 48 13.46 -0.50 7.26
C ARG A 48 13.97 0.85 6.76
N ASP A 49 13.81 1.15 5.47
CA ASP A 49 14.15 2.46 4.90
C ASP A 49 13.28 3.58 5.52
N ALA A 50 11.99 3.31 5.72
CA ALA A 50 11.09 4.25 6.38
C ALA A 50 11.45 4.50 7.85
N ILE A 51 11.76 3.46 8.62
CA ILE A 51 12.24 3.60 10.02
C ILE A 51 13.52 4.44 10.07
N LYS A 52 14.50 4.13 9.22
CA LYS A 52 15.77 4.87 9.17
C LYS A 52 15.55 6.34 8.81
N THR A 53 14.69 6.59 7.83
CA THR A 53 14.36 7.93 7.37
C THR A 53 13.62 8.74 8.44
N ALA A 54 12.66 8.12 9.13
CA ALA A 54 11.88 8.77 10.17
C ALA A 54 12.74 9.20 11.36
N LYS A 55 13.60 8.29 11.86
CA LYS A 55 14.56 8.62 12.92
C LYS A 55 15.48 9.77 12.53
N ARG A 56 16.13 9.67 11.37
CA ARG A 56 17.03 10.72 10.87
C ARG A 56 16.32 12.08 10.76
N ASN A 57 15.10 12.10 10.21
CA ASN A 57 14.36 13.34 10.06
C ASN A 57 14.00 13.97 11.42
N GLN A 58 13.64 13.16 12.43
CA GLN A 58 13.40 13.68 13.78
C GLN A 58 14.68 14.16 14.47
N ASP A 59 15.78 13.40 14.33
CA ASP A 59 17.07 13.75 14.92
C ASP A 59 17.60 15.08 14.36
N GLU A 60 17.42 15.33 13.06
CA GLU A 60 17.92 16.53 12.37
C GLU A 60 17.00 17.75 12.49
N HIS A 61 15.68 17.55 12.60
CA HIS A 61 14.70 18.64 12.44
C HIS A 61 13.65 18.73 13.56
N GLY A 62 13.66 17.81 14.52
CA GLY A 62 12.80 17.80 15.70
C GLY A 62 11.69 16.75 15.67
N ALA A 63 11.19 16.41 16.85
CA ALA A 63 10.22 15.32 17.06
C ALA A 63 8.87 15.51 16.34
N TYR A 64 8.52 16.75 15.97
CA TYR A 64 7.28 17.07 15.24
C TYR A 64 7.32 16.64 13.76
N ILE A 65 8.49 16.28 13.22
CA ILE A 65 8.59 15.82 11.83
C ILE A 65 8.09 14.38 11.71
N SER A 66 7.17 14.20 10.75
CA SER A 66 6.61 12.91 10.41
C SER A 66 7.12 12.41 9.07
N THR A 67 7.36 11.11 8.97
CA THR A 67 7.69 10.38 7.73
C THR A 67 6.58 9.38 7.44
N VAL A 68 6.17 9.28 6.18
CA VAL A 68 5.11 8.37 5.74
C VAL A 68 5.69 7.24 4.90
N LEU A 69 5.42 5.99 5.27
CA LEU A 69 5.53 4.84 4.37
C LEU A 69 4.18 4.61 3.69
N PHE A 70 4.14 4.73 2.37
CA PHE A 70 2.92 4.55 1.60
C PHE A 70 3.03 3.33 0.68
N PHE A 71 2.25 2.29 0.98
CA PHE A 71 2.05 1.14 0.10
C PHE A 71 0.94 1.45 -0.92
N ASP A 72 1.31 1.71 -2.17
CA ASP A 72 0.36 1.89 -3.26
C ASP A 72 0.06 0.52 -3.89
N GLU A 73 -1.21 0.29 -4.23
CA GLU A 73 -1.70 -0.98 -4.80
C GLU A 73 -1.44 -2.20 -3.90
N ALA A 74 -1.56 -2.03 -2.58
CA ALA A 74 -1.16 -3.01 -1.57
C ALA A 74 -1.76 -4.43 -1.73
N ASN A 75 -2.89 -4.57 -2.43
CA ASN A 75 -3.58 -5.84 -2.64
C ASN A 75 -3.22 -6.54 -3.97
N THR A 76 -2.22 -6.08 -4.71
CA THR A 76 -1.78 -6.73 -5.96
C THR A 76 -0.65 -7.75 -5.76
N THR A 77 -0.28 -8.08 -4.53
CA THR A 77 0.80 -9.02 -4.18
C THR A 77 0.24 -10.18 -3.36
N GLU A 78 0.83 -11.37 -3.51
CA GLU A 78 0.60 -12.51 -2.62
C GLU A 78 1.05 -12.25 -1.17
N ALA A 79 1.92 -11.26 -0.95
CA ALA A 79 2.39 -10.86 0.37
C ALA A 79 1.40 -9.92 1.13
N VAL A 80 0.12 -9.86 0.73
CA VAL A 80 -0.87 -8.98 1.38
C VAL A 80 -1.05 -9.28 2.88
N GLY A 81 -0.93 -10.55 3.27
CA GLY A 81 -0.94 -10.96 4.68
C GLY A 81 0.23 -10.36 5.48
N PHE A 82 1.39 -10.16 4.84
CA PHE A 82 2.52 -9.47 5.46
C PHE A 82 2.28 -7.97 5.61
N ILE A 83 1.62 -7.33 4.64
CA ILE A 83 1.19 -5.93 4.76
C ILE A 83 0.20 -5.76 5.93
N LYS A 84 -0.73 -6.71 6.13
CA LYS A 84 -1.60 -6.70 7.32
C LYS A 84 -0.78 -6.70 8.62
N LYS A 85 0.26 -7.54 8.72
CA LYS A 85 1.13 -7.59 9.92
C LYS A 85 1.82 -6.24 10.17
N ILE A 86 2.28 -5.57 9.11
CA ILE A 86 2.89 -4.24 9.20
C ILE A 86 1.88 -3.20 9.69
N LEU A 87 0.66 -3.18 9.13
CA LEU A 87 -0.35 -2.15 9.41
C LEU A 87 -1.04 -2.35 10.75
N CYS A 88 -1.51 -3.57 11.03
CA CYS A 88 -2.32 -3.87 12.20
C CYS A 88 -1.47 -4.25 13.41
N ASP A 89 -0.48 -5.11 13.21
CA ASP A 89 0.31 -5.67 14.32
C ASP A 89 1.59 -4.83 14.57
N ARG A 90 1.85 -3.84 13.70
CA ARG A 90 3.07 -3.00 13.69
C ARG A 90 4.34 -3.81 13.92
N GLN A 91 4.50 -4.92 13.17
CA GLN A 91 5.59 -5.86 13.38
C GLN A 91 6.27 -6.25 12.07
N ILE A 92 7.60 -6.43 12.11
CA ILE A 92 8.40 -7.09 11.08
C ILE A 92 9.40 -8.06 11.73
N ASP A 93 9.60 -9.24 11.14
CA ASP A 93 10.56 -10.25 11.64
C ASP A 93 10.38 -10.61 13.13
N GLY A 94 9.13 -10.67 13.60
CA GLY A 94 8.85 -10.95 15.02
C GLY A 94 9.11 -9.77 15.96
N LYS A 95 9.55 -8.61 15.46
CA LYS A 95 9.87 -7.43 16.27
C LYS A 95 8.91 -6.26 15.98
N PRO A 96 8.48 -5.51 17.02
CA PRO A 96 7.65 -4.34 16.81
C PRO A 96 8.42 -3.26 16.03
N ILE A 97 7.72 -2.57 15.14
CA ILE A 97 8.17 -1.34 14.51
C ILE A 97 8.25 -0.28 15.62
N PRO A 98 9.37 0.47 15.75
CA PRO A 98 9.52 1.45 16.82
C PRO A 98 8.41 2.50 16.81
N SER A 99 7.82 2.75 17.98
CA SER A 99 6.89 3.85 18.21
C SER A 99 7.64 5.16 18.51
N GLY A 100 6.94 6.30 18.46
CA GLY A 100 7.50 7.61 18.79
C GLY A 100 8.46 8.22 17.75
N ILE A 101 8.88 7.45 16.74
CA ILE A 101 9.84 7.91 15.71
C ILE A 101 9.22 8.77 14.59
N GLY A 102 7.97 9.21 14.74
CA GLY A 102 7.27 9.99 13.72
C GLY A 102 6.97 9.21 12.43
N LEU A 103 6.85 7.88 12.49
CA LEU A 103 6.55 7.05 11.31
C LEU A 103 5.05 6.73 11.19
N GLY A 104 4.41 7.29 10.17
CA GLY A 104 3.08 6.89 9.72
C GLY A 104 3.16 5.84 8.61
N ILE A 105 2.28 4.83 8.64
CA ILE A 105 2.20 3.81 7.59
C ILE A 105 0.79 3.82 7.00
N ILE A 106 0.71 3.98 5.68
CA ILE A 106 -0.55 4.08 4.93
C ILE A 106 -0.51 3.06 3.80
N ALA A 107 -1.66 2.46 3.48
CA ALA A 107 -1.83 1.62 2.32
C ALA A 107 -3.03 2.07 1.48
N ALA A 108 -2.89 1.97 0.17
CA ALA A 108 -3.98 2.10 -0.78
C ALA A 108 -4.19 0.74 -1.46
N CYS A 109 -5.44 0.25 -1.43
CA CYS A 109 -5.85 -0.93 -2.17
C CYS A 109 -6.64 -0.52 -3.41
N ASN A 110 -6.43 -1.23 -4.50
CA ASN A 110 -7.23 -1.11 -5.71
C ASN A 110 -8.48 -1.99 -5.59
N PRO A 111 -9.69 -1.46 -5.84
CA PRO A 111 -10.90 -2.26 -5.79
C PRO A 111 -10.88 -3.33 -6.89
N TYR A 112 -11.27 -4.56 -6.55
CA TYR A 112 -11.44 -5.61 -7.54
C TYR A 112 -12.61 -5.25 -8.47
N ARG A 113 -12.35 -5.23 -9.78
CA ARG A 113 -13.37 -4.99 -10.80
C ARG A 113 -13.56 -6.24 -11.63
N LYS A 114 -14.75 -6.85 -11.53
CA LYS A 114 -15.17 -7.84 -12.53
C LYS A 114 -15.39 -7.12 -13.85
N HIS A 115 -14.72 -7.58 -14.90
CA HIS A 115 -15.05 -7.13 -16.25
C HIS A 115 -16.42 -7.67 -16.66
N SER A 116 -17.23 -6.85 -17.34
CA SER A 116 -18.47 -7.33 -17.95
C SER A 116 -18.18 -8.40 -19.01
N ASP A 117 -19.11 -9.31 -19.25
CA ASP A 117 -18.99 -10.37 -20.27
C ASP A 117 -18.68 -9.80 -21.66
N LYS A 118 -19.25 -8.64 -21.99
CA LYS A 118 -18.96 -7.91 -23.24
C LYS A 118 -17.50 -7.47 -23.34
N MET A 119 -16.90 -7.06 -22.22
CA MET A 119 -15.48 -6.66 -22.17
C MET A 119 -14.58 -7.89 -22.23
N ILE A 120 -14.92 -8.96 -21.53
CA ILE A 120 -14.20 -10.25 -21.59
C ILE A 120 -14.15 -10.74 -23.04
N HIS A 121 -15.31 -10.78 -23.72
CA HIS A 121 -15.39 -11.20 -25.11
C HIS A 121 -14.59 -10.29 -26.08
N ARG A 122 -14.54 -8.98 -25.80
CA ARG A 122 -13.68 -8.04 -26.55
C ARG A 122 -12.19 -8.32 -26.34
N LEU A 123 -11.76 -8.61 -25.11
CA LEU A 123 -10.38 -8.91 -24.78
C LEU A 123 -9.92 -10.23 -25.43
N GLU A 124 -10.76 -11.27 -25.39
CA GLU A 124 -10.51 -12.54 -26.08
C GLU A 124 -10.34 -12.35 -27.60
N ARG A 125 -11.22 -11.55 -28.21
CA ARG A 125 -11.16 -11.25 -29.65
C ARG A 125 -10.00 -10.35 -30.06
N ALA A 126 -9.46 -9.56 -29.14
CA ALA A 126 -8.31 -8.70 -29.38
C ALA A 126 -6.98 -9.47 -29.40
N GLY A 127 -7.00 -10.81 -29.31
CA GLY A 127 -5.79 -11.63 -29.28
C GLY A 127 -4.99 -11.51 -27.97
N LEU A 128 -5.51 -10.77 -26.99
CA LEU A 128 -5.04 -10.75 -25.61
C LEU A 128 -5.55 -12.04 -24.94
N GLY A 129 -5.00 -13.18 -25.38
CA GLY A 129 -5.46 -14.50 -24.99
C GLY A 129 -5.63 -14.59 -23.47
N TYR A 130 -6.88 -14.62 -23.02
CA TYR A 130 -7.24 -15.09 -21.69
C TYR A 130 -7.01 -16.60 -21.73
N ARG A 131 -5.74 -17.00 -21.55
CA ARG A 131 -5.29 -18.38 -21.73
C ARG A 131 -5.60 -19.24 -20.51
N VAL A 132 -6.77 -18.99 -19.92
CA VAL A 132 -7.29 -19.66 -18.75
C VAL A 132 -8.80 -19.73 -18.95
N ARG A 133 -9.30 -20.92 -19.27
CA ARG A 133 -10.70 -21.23 -18.98
C ARG A 133 -10.84 -21.19 -17.47
N ALA A 134 -11.89 -20.57 -16.93
CA ALA A 134 -12.15 -20.51 -15.49
C ALA A 134 -12.16 -21.90 -14.81
N SER A 135 -12.28 -22.98 -15.59
CA SER A 135 -12.18 -24.38 -15.18
C SER A 135 -10.75 -24.96 -15.10
N GLU A 136 -9.71 -24.22 -15.50
CA GLU A 136 -8.32 -24.71 -15.67
C GLU A 136 -7.27 -23.93 -14.85
N THR A 137 -7.65 -22.90 -14.10
CA THR A 137 -6.74 -22.26 -13.13
C THR A 137 -6.82 -22.92 -11.75
N GLU A 138 -5.67 -23.31 -11.21
CA GLU A 138 -5.49 -23.55 -9.77
C GLU A 138 -5.57 -22.25 -8.95
N ASP A 139 -5.41 -21.08 -9.61
CA ASP A 139 -5.71 -19.75 -9.07
C ASP A 139 -7.22 -19.51 -8.98
N THR A 140 -7.93 -20.40 -8.30
CA THR A 140 -9.27 -20.12 -7.81
C THR A 140 -9.15 -19.25 -6.57
N PHE A 141 -9.41 -17.94 -6.70
CA PHE A 141 -10.04 -17.23 -5.59
C PHE A 141 -11.39 -17.93 -5.38
N GLY A 142 -11.46 -18.76 -4.35
CA GLY A 142 -12.54 -19.71 -4.10
C GLY A 142 -13.94 -19.14 -4.33
N MET A 143 -14.83 -20.03 -4.77
CA MET A 143 -16.26 -19.81 -5.01
C MET A 143 -16.83 -18.65 -4.18
N LEU A 144 -17.34 -17.65 -4.90
CA LEU A 144 -17.95 -16.43 -4.37
C LEU A 144 -18.94 -16.72 -3.24
N ASN A 145 -18.53 -16.40 -2.01
CA ASN A 145 -19.40 -15.86 -0.96
C ASN A 145 -18.79 -14.52 -0.52
N ALA A 146 -18.68 -13.58 -1.45
CA ALA A 146 -18.40 -12.18 -1.12
C ALA A 146 -19.68 -11.58 -0.55
N THR A 147 -19.93 -11.83 0.74
CA THR A 147 -20.86 -11.04 1.54
C THR A 147 -20.53 -9.58 1.30
N THR A 148 -21.52 -8.84 0.82
CA THR A 148 -21.51 -7.41 0.54
C THR A 148 -20.61 -6.63 1.49
N ILE A 149 -19.54 -6.03 0.96
CA ILE A 149 -18.91 -4.86 1.60
C ILE A 149 -18.78 -3.79 0.52
N GLN A 150 -19.82 -2.96 0.44
CA GLN A 150 -19.74 -1.65 -0.19
C GLN A 150 -18.81 -0.76 0.66
N GLY A 151 -17.98 0.05 0.00
CA GLY A 151 -17.35 1.21 0.64
C GLY A 151 -15.83 1.15 0.80
N LEU A 152 -15.23 2.33 0.62
CA LEU A 152 -13.83 2.68 0.88
C LEU A 152 -13.48 2.48 2.37
N THR A 153 -12.37 1.80 2.68
CA THR A 153 -11.71 1.95 3.99
C THR A 153 -10.31 2.50 3.76
N ILE A 154 -10.08 3.76 4.16
CA ILE A 154 -8.72 4.27 4.41
C ILE A 154 -8.44 3.92 5.87
N THR A 155 -7.62 2.90 6.12
CA THR A 155 -7.23 2.59 7.50
C THR A 155 -6.06 3.48 7.88
N TYR A 156 -6.34 4.60 8.54
CA TYR A 156 -5.33 5.37 9.26
C TYR A 156 -5.20 4.76 10.66
N VAL A 157 -4.08 4.11 10.96
CA VAL A 157 -3.77 3.68 12.33
C VAL A 157 -2.84 4.73 12.94
N SER A 158 -3.42 5.84 13.41
CA SER A 158 -2.84 6.62 14.50
C SER A 158 -3.33 5.97 15.78
N LEU A 159 -2.44 5.34 16.53
CA LEU A 159 -2.69 5.14 17.95
C LEU A 159 -1.82 6.16 18.67
N GLU A 160 -2.43 7.30 18.99
CA GLU A 160 -2.02 8.10 20.14
C GLU A 160 -2.46 7.32 21.38
N TYR A 161 -1.50 6.90 22.20
CA TYR A 161 -1.52 6.96 23.66
C TYR A 161 -0.07 6.91 24.15
#